data_AF-A0A934PAA0-F1
#
_entry.id   AF-A0A934PAA0-F1
#
_cell.length_a   1.000
_cell.length_b   1.000
_cell.length_c   1.000
_cell.angle_alpha   90.00
_cell.angle_beta   90.00
_cell.angle_gamma   90.00
#
_symmetry.space_group_name_H-M   'P 1'
#
loop_
_entity.id
_entity.type
_entity.pdbx_description
1 polymer ?
#
loop_
_entity_poly.entity_id
_entity_poly.type
_entity_poly.pdbx_seq_one_letter_code
_entity_poly.pdbx_strand_id
1 'polypeptide(L)'
;MKKYWNHFIFGIGIGMIIYILFLLVFKTPVQTVQQIIITVVLSGFIGLASLFYEIERWSFLQKSLSHLTVVFLIVFAMNYFNHWVDFGANLGVYLGFIIQFFIIYFAISFIMFLISKKQVQEINDKLKKKKG
;
A
#
# COMPACT_ATOMS: atom_id res chain seq x y z
N MET A 1 6.93 20.27 -2.90
CA MET A 1 6.77 19.45 -4.13
C MET A 1 7.62 18.19 -4.12
N LYS A 2 8.94 18.26 -3.89
CA LYS A 2 9.83 17.06 -3.86
C LYS A 2 9.34 15.94 -2.94
N LYS A 3 8.82 16.30 -1.77
CA LYS A 3 8.25 15.34 -0.80
C LYS A 3 7.11 14.51 -1.37
N TYR A 4 6.04 15.14 -1.85
CA TYR A 4 4.89 14.45 -2.46
C TYR A 4 5.32 13.51 -3.60
N TRP A 5 6.26 13.97 -4.43
CA TRP A 5 6.79 13.17 -5.54
C TRP A 5 7.53 11.91 -5.07
N ASN A 6 8.31 12.01 -3.99
CA ASN A 6 9.00 10.86 -3.41
C ASN A 6 8.02 9.81 -2.87
N HIS A 7 6.96 10.25 -2.17
CA HIS A 7 5.93 9.33 -1.67
C HIS A 7 5.18 8.64 -2.82
N PHE A 8 4.88 9.38 -3.88
CA PHE A 8 4.23 8.84 -5.08
C PHE A 8 5.10 7.77 -5.76
N ILE A 9 6.38 8.05 -6.01
CA ILE A 9 7.30 7.08 -6.62
C ILE A 9 7.49 5.84 -5.73
N PHE A 10 7.62 6.04 -4.42
CA PHE A 10 7.77 4.92 -3.48
C PHE A 10 6.52 4.02 -3.47
N GLY A 11 5.33 4.63 -3.55
CA GLY A 11 4.07 3.93 -3.73
C GLY A 11 4.02 3.10 -5.00
N ILE A 12 4.45 3.67 -6.15
CA ILE A 12 4.59 2.93 -7.40
C ILE A 12 5.51 1.72 -7.21
N GLY A 13 6.67 1.91 -6.58
CA GLY A 13 7.64 0.83 -6.36
C GLY A 13 7.03 -0.36 -5.61
N ILE A 14 6.44 -0.11 -4.44
CA ILE A 14 5.81 -1.16 -3.64
C ILE A 14 4.62 -1.78 -4.38
N GLY A 15 3.74 -0.95 -4.94
CA GLY A 15 2.54 -1.42 -5.63
C GLY A 15 2.87 -2.30 -6.84
N MET A 16 3.88 -1.95 -7.62
CA MET A 16 4.33 -2.74 -8.77
C MET A 16 5.00 -4.06 -8.36
N ILE A 17 5.75 -4.07 -7.26
CA ILE A 17 6.31 -5.33 -6.71
C ILE A 17 5.16 -6.27 -6.32
N ILE A 18 4.17 -5.78 -5.58
CA ILE A 18 3.00 -6.57 -5.16
C ILE A 18 2.20 -7.03 -6.39
N TYR A 19 2.02 -6.16 -7.37
CA TYR A 19 1.35 -6.49 -8.63
C TYR A 19 2.05 -7.63 -9.38
N ILE A 20 3.39 -7.56 -9.54
CA ILE A 20 4.16 -8.64 -10.19
C ILE A 20 4.05 -9.94 -9.39
N LEU A 21 4.17 -9.89 -8.06
CA LEU A 21 3.98 -11.07 -7.21
C LEU A 21 2.59 -11.68 -7.38
N PHE A 22 1.56 -10.83 -7.47
CA PHE A 22 0.20 -11.27 -7.75
C PHE A 22 0.09 -11.98 -9.10
N LEU A 23 0.64 -11.41 -10.18
CA LEU A 23 0.66 -12.06 -11.49
C LEU A 23 1.37 -13.41 -11.48
N LEU A 24 2.47 -13.53 -10.74
CA LEU A 24 3.23 -14.78 -10.60
C LEU A 24 2.43 -15.85 -9.85
N VAL A 25 1.80 -15.49 -8.73
CA VAL A 25 1.01 -16.42 -7.90
C VAL A 25 -0.24 -16.91 -8.64
N PHE A 26 -0.95 -16.00 -9.30
CA PHE A 26 -2.20 -16.31 -10.01
C PHE A 26 -1.98 -16.76 -11.46
N LYS A 27 -0.72 -16.88 -11.89
CA LYS A 27 -0.31 -17.32 -13.24
C LYS A 27 -1.10 -16.63 -14.36
N THR A 28 -1.34 -15.32 -14.21
CA THR A 28 -2.18 -14.57 -15.16
C THR A 28 -1.32 -14.14 -16.35
N PRO A 29 -1.54 -14.67 -17.56
CA PRO A 29 -0.52 -14.63 -18.62
C PRO A 29 -0.51 -13.33 -19.44
N VAL A 30 -1.57 -12.53 -19.44
CA VAL A 30 -1.64 -11.28 -20.24
C VAL A 30 -2.37 -10.19 -19.48
N GLN A 31 -1.74 -9.01 -19.38
CA GLN A 31 -2.33 -7.79 -18.85
C GLN A 31 -2.30 -6.72 -19.93
N THR A 32 -3.37 -5.96 -20.03
CA THR A 32 -3.46 -4.86 -21.00
C THR A 32 -2.61 -3.67 -20.54
N VAL A 33 -2.16 -2.85 -21.49
CA VAL A 33 -1.45 -1.60 -21.18
C VAL A 33 -2.28 -0.70 -20.27
N GLN A 34 -3.60 -0.66 -20.48
CA GLN A 34 -4.53 0.09 -19.63
C GLN A 34 -4.50 -0.40 -18.18
N GLN A 35 -4.55 -1.71 -17.94
CA GLN A 35 -4.50 -2.29 -16.59
C GLN A 35 -3.19 -1.96 -15.87
N ILE A 36 -2.07 -1.98 -16.61
CA ILE A 36 -0.76 -1.60 -16.07
C ILE A 36 -0.74 -0.12 -15.69
N ILE A 37 -1.22 0.78 -16.57
CA ILE A 37 -1.25 2.22 -16.30
C ILE A 37 -2.12 2.53 -15.09
N ILE A 38 -3.32 1.96 -15.00
CA ILE A 38 -4.22 2.15 -13.86
C ILE A 38 -3.52 1.69 -12.57
N THR A 39 -2.89 0.52 -12.59
CA THR A 39 -2.18 -0.03 -11.42
C THR A 39 -1.03 0.87 -10.99
N VAL A 40 -0.21 1.36 -11.93
CA VAL A 40 0.90 2.29 -11.64
C VAL A 40 0.38 3.57 -11.00
N VAL A 41 -0.61 4.22 -11.61
CA VAL A 41 -1.14 5.51 -11.15
C VAL A 41 -1.76 5.37 -9.75
N LEU A 42 -2.60 4.35 -9.54
CA LEU A 42 -3.25 4.12 -8.25
C LEU A 42 -2.26 3.67 -7.17
N SER A 43 -1.22 2.93 -7.52
CA SER A 43 -0.12 2.61 -6.59
C SER A 43 0.62 3.87 -6.12
N GLY A 44 0.79 4.86 -7.00
CA GLY A 44 1.34 6.16 -6.61
C GLY A 44 0.44 6.90 -5.62
N PHE A 45 -0.89 6.87 -5.82
CA PHE A 45 -1.85 7.44 -4.86
C PHE A 45 -1.84 6.71 -3.50
N ILE A 46 -1.65 5.40 -3.48
CA ILE A 46 -1.43 4.64 -2.24
C ILE A 46 -0.18 5.18 -1.51
N GLY A 47 0.90 5.43 -2.26
CA GLY A 47 2.10 6.08 -1.72
C GLY A 47 1.80 7.44 -1.09
N LEU A 48 0.98 8.28 -1.73
CA LEU A 48 0.56 9.57 -1.16
C LEU A 48 -0.29 9.42 0.11
N ALA A 49 -1.10 8.36 0.25
CA ALA A 49 -1.85 8.10 1.46
C ALA A 49 -0.93 7.94 2.70
N SER A 50 0.32 7.53 2.52
CA SER A 50 1.29 7.43 3.62
C SER A 50 1.58 8.77 4.32
N LEU A 51 1.27 9.91 3.68
CA LEU A 51 1.40 11.24 4.27
C LEU A 51 0.55 11.43 5.54
N PHE A 52 -0.51 10.62 5.75
CA PHE A 52 -1.25 10.64 7.01
C PHE A 52 -0.36 10.37 8.23
N TYR A 53 0.69 9.56 8.08
CA TYR A 53 1.58 9.24 9.19
C TYR A 53 2.42 10.44 9.68
N GLU A 54 2.54 11.48 8.86
CA GLU A 54 3.30 12.69 9.18
C GLU A 54 2.49 13.74 9.93
N ILE A 55 1.16 13.56 10.07
CA ILE A 55 0.31 14.49 10.79
C ILE A 55 0.57 14.34 12.29
N GLU A 56 1.38 15.22 12.88
CA GLU A 56 1.81 15.11 14.29
C GLU A 56 0.65 15.09 15.30
N ARG A 57 -0.45 15.78 14.99
CA ARG A 57 -1.62 15.90 15.87
C ARG A 57 -2.45 14.63 16.00
N TRP A 58 -2.31 13.68 15.07
CA TRP A 58 -3.12 12.47 15.03
C TRP A 58 -2.49 11.34 15.84
N SER A 59 -3.33 10.58 16.54
CA SER A 59 -2.88 9.36 17.20
C SER A 59 -2.45 8.31 16.16
N PHE A 60 -1.63 7.35 16.57
CA PHE A 60 -1.21 6.27 15.68
C PHE A 60 -2.40 5.51 15.08
N LEU A 61 -3.43 5.24 15.88
CA LEU A 61 -4.65 4.57 15.43
C LEU A 61 -5.41 5.41 14.39
N GLN A 62 -5.54 6.73 14.60
CA GLN A 62 -6.17 7.62 13.62
C GLN A 62 -5.44 7.59 12.28
N LYS A 63 -4.10 7.69 12.31
CA LYS A 63 -3.25 7.62 11.10
C LYS A 63 -3.45 6.31 10.36
N SER A 64 -3.37 5.19 11.07
CA SER A 64 -3.51 3.86 10.47
C SER A 64 -4.90 3.58 9.94
N LEU A 65 -5.95 4.07 10.62
CA LEU A 65 -7.33 3.90 10.17
C LEU A 65 -7.60 4.75 8.92
N SER A 66 -7.17 6.01 8.88
CA SER A 66 -7.30 6.85 7.68
C SER A 66 -6.52 6.29 6.50
N HIS A 67 -5.29 5.80 6.74
CA HIS A 67 -4.51 5.13 5.71
C HIS A 67 -5.22 3.88 5.19
N LEU A 68 -5.71 3.01 6.08
CA LEU A 68 -6.45 1.81 5.72
C LEU A 68 -7.67 2.15 4.83
N THR A 69 -8.48 3.13 5.24
CA THR A 69 -9.69 3.52 4.50
C THR A 69 -9.34 4.04 3.11
N VAL A 70 -8.34 4.92 2.99
CA VAL A 70 -7.97 5.50 1.69
C VAL A 70 -7.36 4.43 0.77
N VAL A 71 -6.47 3.59 1.28
CA VAL A 71 -5.89 2.49 0.49
C VAL A 71 -6.97 1.50 0.06
N PHE A 72 -7.93 1.18 0.93
CA PHE A 72 -9.07 0.33 0.56
C PHE A 72 -9.87 0.90 -0.61
N LEU A 73 -10.23 2.19 -0.55
CA LEU A 73 -10.96 2.85 -1.63
C LEU A 73 -10.16 2.86 -2.94
N ILE A 74 -8.85 3.10 -2.88
CA ILE A 74 -7.98 3.08 -4.07
C ILE A 74 -7.90 1.68 -4.67
N VAL A 75 -7.70 0.64 -3.86
CA VAL A 75 -7.63 -0.75 -4.33
C VAL A 75 -8.98 -1.23 -4.85
N PHE A 76 -10.08 -0.82 -4.23
CA PHE A 76 -11.43 -1.06 -4.73
C PHE A 76 -11.61 -0.43 -6.11
N ALA A 77 -11.27 0.85 -6.27
CA ALA A 77 -11.32 1.54 -7.56
C ALA A 77 -10.44 0.86 -8.61
N MET A 78 -9.24 0.40 -8.24
CA MET A 78 -8.34 -0.34 -9.14
C MET A 78 -9.00 -1.61 -9.68
N ASN A 79 -9.60 -2.42 -8.80
CA ASN A 79 -10.26 -3.66 -9.21
C ASN A 79 -11.51 -3.40 -10.06
N TYR A 80 -12.25 -2.33 -9.75
CA TYR A 80 -13.41 -1.91 -10.52
C TYR A 80 -13.03 -1.47 -11.94
N PHE A 81 -12.05 -0.56 -12.09
CA PHE A 81 -11.62 -0.06 -13.40
C PHE A 81 -10.90 -1.09 -14.25
N ASN A 82 -10.19 -2.04 -13.62
CA ASN A 82 -9.51 -3.11 -14.34
C ASN A 82 -10.40 -4.31 -14.65
N HIS A 83 -11.65 -4.30 -14.16
CA HIS A 83 -12.60 -5.42 -14.24
C HIS A 83 -12.03 -6.74 -13.71
N TRP A 84 -11.13 -6.68 -12.71
CA TRP A 84 -10.52 -7.87 -12.12
C TRP A 84 -11.45 -8.61 -11.17
N VAL A 85 -12.39 -7.88 -10.56
CA VAL A 85 -13.39 -8.43 -9.64
C VAL A 85 -14.76 -8.02 -10.13
N ASP A 86 -15.61 -9.02 -10.41
CA ASP A 86 -17.02 -8.79 -10.67
C ASP A 86 -17.78 -8.64 -9.35
N PHE A 87 -17.87 -7.40 -8.88
CA PHE A 87 -18.60 -7.07 -7.65
C PHE A 87 -20.11 -7.28 -7.76
N GLY A 88 -20.66 -7.52 -8.96
CA GLY A 88 -22.07 -7.83 -9.19
C GLY A 88 -22.41 -9.32 -9.17
N ALA A 89 -21.42 -10.21 -9.23
CA ALA A 89 -21.63 -11.64 -9.42
C ALA A 89 -22.27 -12.33 -8.20
N ASN A 90 -21.61 -12.32 -7.04
CA ASN A 90 -22.14 -12.90 -5.81
C ASN A 90 -21.43 -12.33 -4.56
N LEU A 91 -22.04 -12.55 -3.39
CA LEU A 91 -21.50 -12.09 -2.11
C LEU A 91 -20.14 -12.75 -1.78
N GLY A 92 -19.90 -13.97 -2.26
CA GLY A 92 -18.66 -14.71 -2.04
C GLY A 92 -17.44 -14.03 -2.68
N VAL A 93 -17.57 -13.51 -3.89
CA VAL A 93 -16.51 -12.76 -4.60
C VAL A 93 -16.19 -11.46 -3.86
N TYR A 94 -17.21 -10.73 -3.39
CA TYR A 94 -17.02 -9.52 -2.60
C TYR A 94 -16.29 -9.79 -1.27
N LEU A 95 -16.70 -10.83 -0.54
CA LEU A 95 -16.04 -11.23 0.71
C LEU A 95 -14.61 -11.70 0.48
N GLY A 96 -14.37 -12.47 -0.59
CA GLY A 96 -13.02 -12.91 -0.98
C GLY A 96 -12.08 -11.74 -1.23
N PHE A 97 -12.54 -10.73 -1.98
CA PHE A 97 -11.79 -9.49 -2.20
C PHE A 97 -11.44 -8.78 -0.90
N ILE A 98 -12.41 -8.60 0.01
CA ILE A 98 -12.19 -7.92 1.29
C ILE A 98 -11.16 -8.67 2.13
N ILE A 99 -11.31 -9.98 2.28
CA ILE A 99 -10.40 -10.81 3.08
C ILE A 99 -8.99 -10.73 2.49
N GLN A 100 -8.85 -10.87 1.18
CA GLN A 100 -7.57 -10.78 0.51
C GLN A 100 -6.91 -9.40 0.68
N PHE A 101 -7.68 -8.32 0.55
CA PHE A 101 -7.21 -6.97 0.79
C PHE A 101 -6.63 -6.83 2.20
N PHE A 102 -7.37 -7.26 3.22
CA PHE A 102 -6.91 -7.14 4.60
C PHE A 102 -5.64 -7.96 4.86
N ILE A 103 -5.54 -9.18 4.33
CA ILE A 103 -4.34 -10.01 4.45
C ILE A 103 -3.11 -9.28 3.89
N ILE A 104 -3.19 -8.80 2.65
CA ILE A 104 -2.08 -8.12 1.98
C ILE A 104 -1.76 -6.80 2.70
N TYR A 105 -2.78 -6.01 3.05
CA TYR A 105 -2.60 -4.73 3.72
C TYR A 105 -1.90 -4.90 5.08
N PHE A 106 -2.37 -5.84 5.91
CA PHE A 106 -1.76 -6.08 7.22
C PHE A 106 -0.35 -6.66 7.09
N ALA A 107 -0.09 -7.54 6.12
CA ALA A 107 1.25 -8.05 5.86
C ALA A 107 2.23 -6.91 5.51
N ILE A 108 1.87 -6.05 4.56
CA ILE A 108 2.70 -4.90 4.16
C ILE A 108 2.86 -3.92 5.32
N SER A 109 1.77 -3.58 6.00
CA SER A 109 1.79 -2.63 7.13
C SER A 109 2.66 -3.14 8.28
N PHE A 110 2.63 -4.45 8.54
CA PHE A 110 3.46 -5.09 9.57
C PHE A 110 4.94 -5.06 9.18
N ILE A 111 5.29 -5.41 7.93
CA ILE A 111 6.67 -5.32 7.43
C ILE A 111 7.19 -3.87 7.55
N MET A 112 6.39 -2.90 7.13
CA MET A 112 6.74 -1.48 7.22
C MET A 112 6.94 -1.05 8.68
N PHE A 113 6.08 -1.49 9.60
CA PHE A 113 6.23 -1.23 11.02
C PHE A 113 7.56 -1.77 11.58
N LEU A 114 7.94 -3.00 11.21
CA LEU A 114 9.22 -3.59 11.62
C LEU A 114 10.42 -2.81 11.08
N ILE A 115 10.38 -2.42 9.81
CA ILE A 115 11.42 -1.60 9.17
C ILE A 115 11.56 -0.26 9.90
N SER A 116 10.46 0.43 10.15
CA SER A 116 10.47 1.71 10.88
C SER A 116 10.99 1.56 12.30
N LYS A 117 10.61 0.50 13.01
CA LYS A 117 11.12 0.21 14.36
C LYS A 117 12.63 0.01 14.36
N LYS A 118 13.17 -0.75 13.39
CA LYS A 118 14.60 -0.97 13.24
C LYS A 118 15.36 0.33 12.92
N GLN A 119 14.84 1.15 12.01
CA GLN A 119 15.45 2.44 11.68
C GLN A 119 15.53 3.38 12.88
N VAL A 120 14.49 3.43 13.71
CA VAL A 120 14.49 4.24 14.95
C VAL A 120 15.55 3.71 15.93
N GLN A 121 15.68 2.39 16.09
CA GLN A 121 16.71 1.79 16.95
C GLN A 121 18.13 2.15 16.47
N GLU A 122 18.40 2.02 15.17
CA GLU A 122 19.71 2.35 14.58
C GLU A 122 20.08 3.83 14.76
N ILE A 123 19.11 4.74 14.63
CA ILE A 123 19.33 6.17 14.89
C ILE A 123 19.68 6.40 16.36
N ASN A 124 18.93 5.80 17.28
CA ASN A 124 19.17 5.93 18.72
C ASN A 124 20.56 5.38 19.12
N ASP A 125 20.98 4.26 18.53
CA ASP A 125 22.29 3.67 18.81
C ASP A 125 23.44 4.52 18.29
N LYS A 126 23.29 5.12 17.09
CA LYS A 126 24.27 6.08 16.56
C LYS A 126 24.38 7.35 17.41
N LEU A 127 23.27 7.83 17.96
CA LEU A 127 23.26 8.99 18.87
C LEU A 127 23.94 8.68 20.21
N LYS A 128 23.74 7.47 20.76
CA LYS A 128 24.42 7.03 21.99
C LYS A 128 25.94 6.92 21.79
N LYS A 129 26.38 6.35 20.66
CA LYS A 129 27.81 6.23 20.31
C LYS A 129 28.53 7.55 20.02
N LYS A 130 27.80 8.64 19.75
CA LYS A 130 28.37 9.99 19.58
C LYS A 130 28.44 10.80 20.88
N LYS A 131 27.78 10.35 21.94
CA LYS A 131 27.69 11.04 23.24
C LYS A 131 28.57 10.42 24.33
N GLY A 132 29.17 9.25 24.09
CA GLY A 132 30.21 8.64 24.93
C GLY A 132 31.53 8.66 24.18
#